data_AF-A0A949J0I7-F1
#
_entry.id   AF-A0A949J0I7-F1
#
_cell.length_a   1.000
_cell.length_b   1.000
_cell.length_c   1.000
_cell.angle_alpha   90.00
_cell.angle_beta   90.00
_cell.angle_gamma   90.00
#
_symmetry.space_group_name_H-M   'P 1'
#
loop_
_entity.id
_entity.type
_entity.pdbx_description
1 polymer ?
#
loop_
_entity_poly.entity_id
_entity_poly.type
_entity_poly.pdbx_seq_one_letter_code
_entity_poly.pdbx_strand_id
1 'polypeptide(L)'
;MDFDKSIVILNQLLSDENPEAFNSSWILKHAPKVYRFIWKNVRTEIGTVDWDRVTYAIEWKYQRRWAPGKQKKNIVPYENPVEVESILKKYEGKTYVFVAPTDLNDRRVRDIMSISLVRLAQNGNLSAKEELMKLLGYTIADWLERFYFLSRWQGYDDQIRENLERCIRRYRYTGSFAMYLFRTLEYAGRGIRPFYAYSLDKPVACDAEKRMIENVVQDTETGEIQLYGRA
;
A
#
# COMPACT_ATOMS: atom_id res chain seq x y z
N MET A 1 -21.91 -15.13 -21.06
CA MET A 1 -21.02 -13.96 -20.85
C MET A 1 -19.99 -14.42 -19.84
N ASP A 2 -18.71 -14.26 -20.14
CA ASP A 2 -17.60 -14.60 -19.25
C ASP A 2 -16.86 -13.30 -18.86
N PHE A 3 -15.87 -13.42 -17.97
CA PHE A 3 -15.16 -12.27 -17.45
C PHE A 3 -14.38 -11.55 -18.55
N ASP A 4 -13.64 -12.28 -19.37
CA ASP A 4 -12.79 -11.71 -20.42
C ASP A 4 -13.62 -10.97 -21.47
N LYS A 5 -14.74 -11.54 -21.94
CA LYS A 5 -15.66 -10.83 -22.85
C LYS A 5 -16.26 -9.59 -22.20
N SER A 6 -16.54 -9.63 -20.90
CA SER A 6 -17.06 -8.46 -20.17
C SER A 6 -16.04 -7.32 -20.14
N ILE A 7 -14.76 -7.65 -19.94
CA ILE A 7 -13.66 -6.67 -19.96
C ILE A 7 -13.42 -6.13 -21.39
N VAL A 8 -13.46 -6.98 -22.42
CA VAL A 8 -13.34 -6.55 -23.82
C VAL A 8 -14.44 -5.54 -24.19
N ILE A 9 -15.70 -5.86 -23.87
CA ILE A 9 -16.83 -4.94 -24.13
C ILE A 9 -16.63 -3.62 -23.36
N LEU A 10 -16.15 -3.69 -22.12
CA LEU A 10 -15.92 -2.50 -21.31
C LEU A 10 -14.79 -1.62 -21.87
N ASN A 11 -13.68 -2.21 -22.31
CA ASN A 11 -12.58 -1.48 -22.96
C ASN A 11 -13.02 -0.81 -24.26
N GLN A 12 -13.83 -1.49 -25.09
CA GLN A 12 -14.40 -0.93 -26.30
C GLN A 12 -15.28 0.29 -25.98
N LEU A 13 -16.22 0.15 -25.03
CA LEU A 13 -17.08 1.27 -24.62
C LEU A 13 -16.31 2.45 -24.04
N LEU A 14 -15.25 2.20 -23.26
CA LEU A 14 -14.38 3.25 -22.73
C LEU A 14 -13.55 3.93 -23.84
N SER A 15 -13.27 3.22 -24.92
CA SER A 15 -12.62 3.79 -26.10
C SER A 15 -13.57 4.65 -26.92
N ASP A 16 -14.80 4.18 -27.13
CA ASP A 16 -15.79 4.83 -27.98
C ASP A 16 -16.36 6.11 -27.33
N GLU A 17 -16.77 6.01 -26.07
CA GLU A 17 -17.35 7.14 -25.31
C GLU A 17 -16.28 8.08 -24.73
N ASN A 18 -15.04 7.58 -24.59
CA ASN A 18 -13.88 8.30 -24.05
C ASN A 18 -14.20 9.17 -22.81
N PRO A 19 -14.83 8.64 -21.74
CA PRO A 19 -15.20 9.44 -20.59
C PRO A 19 -13.96 9.96 -19.85
N GLU A 20 -14.04 11.18 -19.32
CA GLU A 20 -12.99 11.77 -18.46
C GLU A 20 -12.81 10.93 -17.17
N ALA A 21 -13.94 10.50 -16.59
CA ALA A 21 -13.99 9.59 -15.45
C ALA A 21 -15.19 8.66 -15.55
N PHE A 22 -15.07 7.43 -15.03
CA PHE A 22 -16.15 6.45 -14.99
C PHE A 22 -16.23 5.72 -13.64
N ASN A 23 -17.40 5.17 -13.35
CA ASN A 23 -17.69 4.47 -12.10
C ASN A 23 -18.72 3.35 -12.32
N SER A 24 -19.09 2.64 -11.26
CA SER A 24 -20.06 1.54 -11.32
C SER A 24 -21.43 1.97 -11.89
N SER A 25 -21.90 3.18 -11.57
CA SER A 25 -23.14 3.74 -12.13
C SER A 25 -23.03 4.05 -13.63
N TRP A 26 -21.86 4.52 -14.07
CA TRP A 26 -21.58 4.73 -15.49
C TRP A 26 -21.65 3.40 -16.27
N ILE A 27 -21.06 2.33 -15.72
CA ILE A 27 -21.12 0.99 -16.32
C ILE A 27 -22.56 0.47 -16.34
N LEU A 28 -23.33 0.69 -15.28
CA LEU A 28 -24.76 0.32 -15.26
C LEU A 28 -25.55 1.01 -16.37
N LYS A 29 -25.26 2.29 -16.64
CA LYS A 29 -25.96 3.09 -17.65
C LYS A 29 -25.59 2.68 -19.09
N HIS A 30 -24.30 2.52 -19.39
CA HIS A 30 -23.83 2.28 -20.77
C HIS A 30 -23.68 0.79 -21.11
N ALA A 31 -23.49 -0.07 -20.11
CA ALA A 31 -23.25 -1.49 -20.28
C ALA A 31 -24.03 -2.36 -19.27
N PRO A 32 -25.38 -2.29 -19.23
CA PRO A 32 -26.16 -2.95 -18.19
C PRO A 32 -25.97 -4.47 -18.14
N LYS A 33 -25.70 -5.11 -19.29
CA LYS A 33 -25.40 -6.56 -19.35
C LYS A 33 -24.06 -6.88 -18.67
N VAL A 34 -23.02 -6.10 -18.96
CA VAL A 34 -21.69 -6.21 -18.34
C VAL A 34 -21.80 -5.96 -16.83
N TYR A 35 -22.51 -4.91 -16.44
CA TYR A 35 -22.75 -4.59 -15.03
C TYR A 35 -23.41 -5.75 -14.28
N ARG A 36 -24.49 -6.32 -14.83
CA ARG A 36 -25.21 -7.46 -14.21
C ARG A 36 -24.31 -8.68 -14.06
N PHE A 37 -23.47 -8.96 -15.07
CA PHE A 37 -22.52 -10.06 -14.99
C PHE A 37 -21.49 -9.83 -13.88
N ILE A 38 -20.86 -8.65 -13.84
CA ILE A 38 -19.90 -8.27 -12.80
C ILE A 38 -20.54 -8.37 -11.42
N TRP A 39 -21.71 -7.76 -11.24
CA TRP A 39 -22.43 -7.75 -9.97
C TRP A 39 -22.75 -9.15 -9.45
N LYS A 40 -23.08 -10.09 -10.35
CA LYS A 40 -23.43 -11.46 -9.97
C LYS A 40 -22.20 -12.35 -9.71
N ASN A 41 -21.14 -12.21 -10.51
CA ASN A 41 -20.06 -13.21 -10.58
C ASN A 41 -18.71 -12.72 -10.03
N VAL A 42 -18.49 -11.40 -9.93
CA VAL A 42 -17.21 -10.81 -9.50
C VAL A 42 -17.38 -10.35 -8.06
N ARG A 43 -17.15 -11.27 -7.12
CA ARG A 43 -17.37 -11.09 -5.69
C ARG A 43 -16.07 -11.14 -4.89
N THR A 44 -16.01 -10.32 -3.84
CA THR A 44 -15.02 -10.39 -2.77
C THR A 44 -15.35 -11.52 -1.80
N GLU A 45 -14.44 -11.79 -0.87
CA GLU A 45 -14.59 -12.78 0.21
C GLU A 45 -15.79 -12.46 1.13
N ILE A 46 -16.19 -11.20 1.20
CA ILE A 46 -17.32 -10.69 1.98
C ILE A 46 -18.60 -10.54 1.15
N GLY A 47 -18.63 -11.04 -0.09
CA GLY A 47 -19.81 -11.03 -0.96
C GLY A 47 -20.14 -9.67 -1.61
N THR A 48 -19.29 -8.65 -1.43
CA THR A 48 -19.40 -7.38 -2.15
C THR A 48 -18.83 -7.49 -3.56
N VAL A 49 -19.11 -6.53 -4.45
CA VAL A 49 -18.56 -6.56 -5.82
C VAL A 49 -17.07 -6.21 -5.78
N ASP A 50 -16.23 -7.06 -6.37
CA ASP A 50 -14.79 -6.85 -6.44
C ASP A 50 -14.43 -5.92 -7.62
N TRP A 51 -14.60 -4.61 -7.40
CA TRP A 51 -14.26 -3.59 -8.40
C TRP A 51 -12.76 -3.48 -8.64
N ASP A 52 -11.91 -3.81 -7.66
CA ASP A 52 -10.45 -3.77 -7.83
C ASP A 52 -10.01 -4.82 -8.86
N ARG A 53 -10.60 -6.02 -8.85
CA ARG A 53 -10.37 -7.04 -9.89
C ARG A 53 -10.83 -6.60 -11.27
N VAL A 54 -12.01 -5.98 -11.38
CA VAL A 54 -12.55 -5.47 -12.66
C VAL A 54 -11.61 -4.41 -13.23
N THR A 55 -11.28 -3.42 -12.40
CA THR A 55 -10.50 -2.26 -12.83
C THR A 55 -9.05 -2.60 -13.13
N TYR A 56 -8.45 -3.55 -12.42
CA TYR A 56 -7.12 -4.09 -12.76
C TYR A 56 -7.08 -4.75 -14.14
N ALA A 57 -8.17 -5.37 -14.57
CA ALA A 57 -8.26 -6.06 -15.86
C ALA A 57 -8.52 -5.13 -17.06
N ILE A 58 -9.00 -3.91 -16.82
CA ILE A 58 -9.20 -2.88 -17.86
C ILE A 58 -7.84 -2.37 -18.37
N GLU A 59 -7.78 -1.86 -19.60
CA GLU A 59 -6.56 -1.25 -20.13
C GLU A 59 -6.02 -0.11 -19.25
N TRP A 60 -4.69 -0.08 -19.07
CA TRP A 60 -4.00 0.81 -18.13
C TRP A 60 -4.36 2.30 -18.27
N LYS A 61 -4.61 2.77 -19.51
CA LYS A 61 -5.00 4.17 -19.79
C LYS A 61 -6.33 4.57 -19.16
N TYR A 62 -7.25 3.61 -18.99
CA TYR A 62 -8.55 3.87 -18.39
C TYR A 62 -8.56 3.62 -16.89
N GLN A 63 -7.66 2.79 -16.35
CA GLN A 63 -7.61 2.51 -14.90
C GLN A 63 -7.52 3.79 -14.06
N ARG A 64 -6.75 4.80 -14.52
CA ARG A 64 -6.62 6.10 -13.84
C ARG A 64 -7.89 6.96 -13.87
N ARG A 65 -8.82 6.67 -14.79
CA ARG A 65 -10.12 7.33 -14.93
C ARG A 65 -11.21 6.68 -14.08
N TRP A 66 -10.89 5.56 -13.43
CA TRP A 66 -11.80 4.97 -12.45
C TRP A 66 -11.95 5.91 -11.26
N ALA A 67 -13.17 6.39 -11.08
CA ALA A 67 -13.55 7.28 -9.99
C ALA A 67 -14.60 6.56 -9.13
N PRO A 68 -14.17 5.69 -8.18
CA PRO A 68 -15.13 5.08 -7.26
C PRO A 68 -15.91 6.20 -6.59
N GLY A 69 -17.24 6.06 -6.52
CA GLY A 69 -18.12 7.12 -6.03
C GLY A 69 -17.61 7.72 -4.72
N LYS A 70 -17.86 9.02 -4.48
CA LYS A 70 -17.36 9.72 -3.29
C LYS A 70 -17.60 8.85 -2.05
N GLN A 71 -16.52 8.56 -1.32
CA GLN A 71 -16.61 7.87 -0.03
C GLN A 71 -17.69 8.54 0.81
N LYS A 72 -18.58 7.75 1.41
CA LYS A 72 -19.65 8.27 2.25
C LYS A 72 -19.00 9.12 3.35
N LYS A 73 -19.46 10.36 3.53
CA LYS A 73 -18.89 11.25 4.56
C LYS A 73 -19.10 10.68 5.98
N ASN A 74 -20.15 9.89 6.17
CA ASN A 74 -20.54 9.31 7.44
C ASN A 74 -20.49 7.78 7.33
N ILE A 75 -19.29 7.21 7.46
CA ILE A 75 -19.12 5.77 7.58
C ILE A 75 -19.17 5.45 9.07
N VAL A 76 -20.12 4.60 9.46
CA VAL A 76 -20.27 4.16 10.85
C VAL A 76 -19.17 3.15 11.13
N PRO A 77 -18.27 3.41 12.08
CA PRO A 77 -17.25 2.44 12.45
C PRO A 77 -17.92 1.21 13.06
N TYR A 78 -17.37 0.03 12.77
CA TYR A 78 -17.83 -1.23 13.32
C TYR A 78 -16.65 -2.19 13.52
N GLU A 79 -16.82 -3.18 14.39
CA GLU A 79 -15.84 -4.22 14.63
C GLU A 79 -16.40 -5.55 14.17
N ASN A 80 -15.71 -6.19 13.22
CA ASN A 80 -16.06 -7.52 12.75
C ASN A 80 -14.79 -8.28 12.36
N PRO A 81 -14.18 -9.03 13.29
CA PRO A 81 -12.96 -9.78 13.02
C PRO A 81 -13.20 -10.96 12.05
N VAL A 82 -14.44 -11.45 11.92
CA VAL A 82 -14.78 -12.57 11.03
C VAL A 82 -14.59 -12.20 9.56
N GLU A 83 -14.89 -10.94 9.19
CA GLU A 83 -14.63 -10.43 7.83
C GLU A 83 -13.12 -10.40 7.53
N VAL A 84 -12.32 -10.02 8.52
CA VAL A 84 -10.85 -10.00 8.42
C VAL A 84 -10.31 -11.42 8.26
N GLU A 85 -10.76 -12.34 9.10
CA GLU A 85 -10.38 -13.75 9.05
C GLU A 85 -10.75 -14.38 7.71
N SER A 86 -11.93 -14.05 7.16
CA SER A 86 -12.37 -14.53 5.85
C SER A 86 -11.41 -14.10 4.73
N ILE A 87 -10.88 -12.88 4.78
CA ILE A 87 -9.85 -12.41 3.84
C ILE A 87 -8.53 -13.16 4.08
N LEU A 88 -8.07 -13.26 5.32
CA LEU A 88 -6.78 -13.88 5.65
C LEU A 88 -6.75 -15.37 5.34
N LYS A 89 -7.86 -16.08 5.56
CA LYS A 89 -8.01 -17.52 5.30
C LYS A 89 -7.81 -17.86 3.82
N LYS A 90 -8.19 -16.99 2.88
CA LYS A 90 -7.91 -17.17 1.46
C LYS A 90 -6.40 -17.21 1.15
N TYR A 91 -5.59 -16.58 2.00
CA TYR A 91 -4.14 -16.49 1.90
C TYR A 91 -3.46 -17.19 3.07
N GLU A 92 -4.09 -18.23 3.62
CA GLU A 92 -3.53 -19.04 4.69
C GLU A 92 -2.14 -19.54 4.32
N GLY A 93 -1.17 -19.40 5.23
CA GLY A 93 0.24 -19.72 4.98
C GLY A 93 0.98 -18.72 4.09
N LYS A 94 0.36 -17.63 3.63
CA LYS A 94 1.00 -16.56 2.82
C LYS A 94 1.09 -15.22 3.54
N THR A 95 0.78 -15.14 4.82
CA THR A 95 0.91 -13.89 5.61
C THR A 95 2.37 -13.43 5.75
N TYR A 96 3.33 -14.34 5.59
CA TYR A 96 4.77 -14.04 5.60
C TYR A 96 5.19 -13.01 4.55
N VAL A 97 4.40 -12.79 3.49
CA VAL A 97 4.70 -11.82 2.42
C VAL A 97 4.82 -10.38 2.94
N PHE A 98 4.28 -10.08 4.11
CA PHE A 98 4.44 -8.79 4.79
C PHE A 98 5.77 -8.65 5.54
N VAL A 99 6.47 -9.76 5.79
CA VAL A 99 7.75 -9.80 6.51
C VAL A 99 8.90 -9.99 5.53
N ALA A 100 8.83 -11.04 4.71
CA ALA A 100 9.92 -11.45 3.83
C ALA A 100 9.38 -11.92 2.47
N PRO A 101 8.91 -11.00 1.60
CA PRO A 101 8.50 -11.37 0.25
C PRO A 101 9.73 -11.82 -0.56
N THR A 102 9.69 -13.04 -1.08
CA THR A 102 10.85 -13.67 -1.76
C THR A 102 10.91 -13.33 -3.25
N ASP A 103 9.75 -13.19 -3.89
CA ASP A 103 9.66 -12.96 -5.32
C ASP A 103 8.62 -11.90 -5.72
N LEU A 104 8.41 -11.72 -7.02
CA LEU A 104 7.41 -10.78 -7.55
C LEU A 104 5.97 -11.26 -7.26
N ASN A 105 5.76 -12.56 -7.12
CA ASN A 105 4.45 -13.12 -6.83
C ASN A 105 4.04 -12.83 -5.38
N ASP A 106 4.94 -12.96 -4.43
CA ASP A 106 4.75 -12.59 -3.01
C ASP A 106 4.40 -11.11 -2.87
N ARG A 107 5.10 -10.23 -3.61
CA ARG A 107 4.77 -8.80 -3.63
C ARG A 107 3.35 -8.55 -4.15
N ARG A 108 2.93 -9.28 -5.19
CA ARG A 108 1.55 -9.21 -5.71
C ARG A 108 0.54 -9.73 -4.69
N VAL A 109 0.82 -10.85 -4.02
CA VAL A 109 -0.04 -11.38 -2.96
C VAL A 109 -0.19 -10.37 -1.83
N ARG A 110 0.92 -9.78 -1.37
CA ARG A 110 0.92 -8.71 -0.36
C ARG A 110 0.05 -7.53 -0.80
N ASP A 111 0.19 -7.08 -2.03
CA ASP A 111 -0.59 -5.95 -2.56
C ASP A 111 -2.09 -6.28 -2.61
N ILE A 112 -2.46 -7.47 -3.10
CA ILE A 112 -3.87 -7.90 -3.16
C ILE A 112 -4.45 -7.97 -1.73
N MET A 113 -3.74 -8.63 -0.80
CA MET A 113 -4.16 -8.71 0.61
C MET A 113 -4.32 -7.32 1.24
N SER A 114 -3.34 -6.44 1.00
CA SER A 114 -3.38 -5.07 1.51
C SER A 114 -4.59 -4.31 0.98
N ILE A 115 -4.87 -4.40 -0.32
CA ILE A 115 -6.01 -3.72 -0.93
C ILE A 115 -7.33 -4.25 -0.35
N SER A 116 -7.50 -5.58 -0.22
CA SER A 116 -8.70 -6.16 0.37
C SER A 116 -8.96 -5.63 1.79
N LEU A 117 -7.92 -5.60 2.64
CA LEU A 117 -8.02 -5.04 3.99
C LEU A 117 -8.26 -3.53 3.99
N VAL A 118 -7.64 -2.78 3.07
CA VAL A 118 -7.89 -1.33 2.90
C VAL A 118 -9.35 -1.09 2.55
N ARG A 119 -9.94 -1.86 1.61
CA ARG A 119 -11.36 -1.70 1.24
C ARG A 119 -12.28 -1.99 2.42
N LEU A 120 -11.96 -3.01 3.21
CA LEU A 120 -12.72 -3.35 4.40
C LEU A 120 -12.63 -2.25 5.46
N ALA A 121 -11.42 -1.73 5.72
CA ALA A 121 -11.20 -0.61 6.63
C ALA A 121 -11.89 0.68 6.14
N GLN A 122 -11.85 0.96 4.84
CA GLN A 122 -12.56 2.09 4.23
C GLN A 122 -14.08 1.98 4.36
N ASN A 123 -14.63 0.77 4.50
CA ASN A 123 -16.06 0.57 4.75
C ASN A 123 -16.45 0.75 6.22
N GLY A 124 -15.48 0.95 7.13
CA GLY A 124 -15.71 1.23 8.54
C GLY A 124 -15.23 0.13 9.50
N ASN A 125 -14.70 -0.99 8.98
CA ASN A 125 -14.23 -2.09 9.83
C ASN A 125 -12.94 -1.70 10.58
N LEU A 126 -13.03 -1.52 11.89
CA LEU A 126 -11.90 -1.16 12.74
C LEU A 126 -10.90 -2.31 12.88
N SER A 127 -11.38 -3.56 12.98
CA SER A 127 -10.54 -4.75 13.07
C SER A 127 -9.67 -4.91 11.81
N ALA A 128 -10.22 -4.63 10.64
CA ALA A 128 -9.48 -4.67 9.38
C ALA A 128 -8.39 -3.59 9.32
N LYS A 129 -8.69 -2.40 9.84
CA LYS A 129 -7.73 -1.30 9.94
C LYS A 129 -6.56 -1.69 10.85
N GLU A 130 -6.85 -2.20 12.04
CA GLU A 130 -5.85 -2.62 13.03
C GLU A 130 -4.96 -3.74 12.50
N GLU A 131 -5.56 -4.79 11.93
CA GLU A 131 -4.78 -5.92 11.39
C GLU A 131 -3.91 -5.49 10.21
N LEU A 132 -4.43 -4.64 9.31
CA LEU A 132 -3.62 -4.08 8.23
C LEU A 132 -2.45 -3.23 8.76
N MET A 133 -2.69 -2.42 9.79
CA MET A 133 -1.65 -1.60 10.41
C MET A 133 -0.56 -2.45 11.04
N LYS A 134 -0.93 -3.54 11.70
CA LYS A 134 0.01 -4.53 12.24
C LYS A 134 0.84 -5.20 11.14
N LEU A 135 0.19 -5.71 10.10
CA LEU A 135 0.87 -6.40 8.99
C LEU A 135 1.84 -5.47 8.26
N LEU A 136 1.40 -4.25 7.93
CA LEU A 136 2.27 -3.26 7.28
C LEU A 136 3.32 -2.70 8.23
N GLY A 137 3.14 -2.80 9.55
CA GLY A 137 4.17 -2.47 10.53
C GLY A 137 5.44 -3.28 10.31
N TYR A 138 5.34 -4.59 10.03
CA TYR A 138 6.50 -5.42 9.68
C TYR A 138 7.16 -4.96 8.38
N THR A 139 6.37 -4.66 7.36
CA THR A 139 6.88 -4.17 6.08
C THR A 139 7.58 -2.80 6.24
N ILE A 140 7.02 -1.91 7.06
CA ILE A 140 7.62 -0.61 7.33
C ILE A 140 8.92 -0.78 8.13
N ALA A 141 8.96 -1.63 9.14
CA ALA A 141 10.18 -1.90 9.91
C ALA A 141 11.33 -2.33 9.00
N ASP A 142 11.07 -3.28 8.08
CA ASP A 142 12.02 -3.69 7.05
C ASP A 142 12.48 -2.51 6.17
N TRP A 143 11.56 -1.62 5.78
CA TRP A 143 11.93 -0.43 5.02
C TRP A 143 12.79 0.56 5.80
N LEU A 144 12.51 0.75 7.10
CA LEU A 144 13.30 1.64 7.96
C LEU A 144 14.74 1.13 8.14
N GLU A 145 14.92 -0.19 8.15
CA GLU A 145 16.23 -0.82 8.24
C GLU A 145 16.99 -0.77 6.91
N ARG A 146 16.31 -1.02 5.79
CA ARG A 146 16.95 -1.11 4.46
C ARG A 146 17.21 0.24 3.80
N PHE A 147 16.30 1.21 3.94
CA PHE A 147 16.36 2.47 3.20
C PHE A 147 16.81 3.61 4.09
N TYR A 148 18.03 4.10 3.89
CA TYR A 148 18.61 5.23 4.64
C TYR A 148 17.69 6.46 4.68
N PHE A 149 17.04 6.79 3.58
CA PHE A 149 16.15 7.96 3.56
C PHE A 149 14.86 7.75 4.34
N LEU A 150 14.45 6.49 4.61
CA LEU A 150 13.33 6.18 5.49
C LEU A 150 13.75 5.98 6.93
N SER A 151 14.99 5.56 7.23
CA SER A 151 15.46 5.34 8.61
C SER A 151 15.29 6.55 9.54
N ARG A 152 15.23 7.77 8.98
CA ARG A 152 14.87 9.00 9.71
C ARG A 152 13.52 8.94 10.45
N TRP A 153 12.63 8.05 10.05
CA TRP A 153 11.35 7.81 10.69
C TRP A 153 11.46 6.93 11.95
N GLN A 154 12.63 6.36 12.25
CA GLN A 154 12.86 5.64 13.50
C GLN A 154 12.58 6.56 14.70
N GLY A 155 11.74 6.08 15.62
CA GLY A 155 11.26 6.83 16.78
C GLY A 155 10.05 7.73 16.50
N TYR A 156 9.53 7.76 15.27
CA TYR A 156 8.32 8.50 14.88
C TYR A 156 7.12 7.57 14.67
N ASP A 157 6.95 6.56 15.52
CA ASP A 157 5.95 5.49 15.34
C ASP A 157 4.52 6.04 15.27
N ASP A 158 4.20 7.05 16.08
CA ASP A 158 2.87 7.68 16.06
C ASP A 158 2.61 8.45 14.75
N GLN A 159 3.62 9.11 14.18
CA GLN A 159 3.48 9.80 12.90
C GLN A 159 3.43 8.81 11.73
N ILE A 160 4.17 7.70 11.80
CA ILE A 160 4.02 6.59 10.83
C ILE A 160 2.59 6.06 10.89
N ARG A 161 2.08 5.81 12.11
CA ARG A 161 0.72 5.34 12.34
C ARG A 161 -0.32 6.29 11.75
N GLU A 162 -0.18 7.58 12.00
CA GLU A 162 -1.08 8.61 11.45
C GLU A 162 -1.01 8.66 9.90
N ASN A 163 0.19 8.60 9.32
CA ASN A 163 0.34 8.56 7.87
C ASN A 163 -0.28 7.31 7.25
N LEU A 164 -0.15 6.16 7.92
CA LEU A 164 -0.76 4.92 7.49
C LEU A 164 -2.29 5.02 7.50
N GLU A 165 -2.89 5.54 8.58
CA GLU A 165 -4.33 5.78 8.62
C GLU A 165 -4.81 6.73 7.52
N ARG A 166 -4.07 7.82 7.28
CA ARG A 166 -4.36 8.77 6.19
C ARG A 166 -4.28 8.08 4.82
N CYS A 167 -3.27 7.21 4.62
CA CYS A 167 -3.13 6.43 3.39
C CYS A 167 -4.32 5.48 3.19
N ILE A 168 -4.71 4.73 4.23
CA ILE A 168 -5.88 3.84 4.19
C ILE A 168 -7.12 4.63 3.78
N ARG A 169 -7.37 5.79 4.38
CA ARG A 169 -8.55 6.62 4.05
C ARG A 169 -8.50 7.15 2.62
N ARG A 170 -7.34 7.58 2.13
CA ARG A 170 -7.17 8.29 0.84
C ARG A 170 -6.93 7.37 -0.35
N TYR A 171 -6.66 6.09 -0.14
CA TYR A 171 -6.34 5.16 -1.21
C TYR A 171 -7.53 4.92 -2.16
N ARG A 172 -7.42 5.42 -3.40
CA ARG A 172 -8.49 5.31 -4.42
C ARG A 172 -8.13 4.44 -5.60
N TYR A 173 -6.85 4.25 -5.85
CA TYR A 173 -6.34 3.65 -7.09
C TYR A 173 -6.24 2.12 -6.98
N THR A 174 -6.00 1.49 -8.12
CA THR A 174 -5.92 0.03 -8.33
C THR A 174 -4.47 -0.46 -8.41
N GLY A 175 -3.54 0.35 -7.88
CA GLY A 175 -2.11 0.07 -7.87
C GLY A 175 -1.67 -0.72 -6.64
N SER A 176 -0.39 -0.65 -6.31
CA SER A 176 0.13 -1.22 -5.07
C SER A 176 -0.13 -0.26 -3.90
N PHE A 177 -0.88 -0.73 -2.88
CA PHE A 177 -1.05 0.03 -1.65
C PHE A 177 0.28 0.20 -0.91
N ALA A 178 1.10 -0.85 -0.86
CA ALA A 178 2.42 -0.80 -0.23
C ALA A 178 3.32 0.25 -0.90
N MET A 179 3.34 0.31 -2.24
CA MET A 179 4.11 1.31 -2.97
C MET A 179 3.57 2.74 -2.75
N TYR A 180 2.25 2.90 -2.68
CA TYR A 180 1.62 4.18 -2.35
C TYR A 180 2.03 4.67 -0.95
N LEU A 181 2.01 3.78 0.04
CA LEU A 181 2.47 4.06 1.40
C LEU A 181 3.97 4.40 1.42
N PHE A 182 4.80 3.59 0.76
CA PHE A 182 6.25 3.79 0.65
C PHE A 182 6.58 5.19 0.14
N ARG A 183 5.98 5.60 -1.00
CA ARG A 183 6.18 6.93 -1.56
C ARG A 183 5.68 8.02 -0.62
N THR A 184 4.57 7.81 0.07
CA THR A 184 4.05 8.78 1.04
C THR A 184 5.05 9.01 2.18
N LEU A 185 5.60 7.94 2.76
CA LEU A 185 6.63 8.04 3.80
C LEU A 185 7.93 8.66 3.28
N GLU A 186 8.34 8.32 2.05
CA GLU A 186 9.51 8.92 1.41
C GLU A 186 9.37 10.45 1.31
N TYR A 187 8.25 10.94 0.78
CA TYR A 187 8.03 12.38 0.60
C TYR A 187 7.78 13.10 1.92
N ALA A 188 6.94 12.56 2.80
CA ALA A 188 6.66 13.15 4.11
C ALA A 188 7.91 13.17 5.01
N GLY A 189 8.81 12.20 4.83
CA GLY A 189 10.06 12.10 5.58
C GLY A 189 11.10 13.16 5.23
N ARG A 190 11.01 13.82 4.08
CA ARG A 190 12.04 14.78 3.63
C ARG A 190 12.24 15.94 4.61
N GLY A 191 11.20 16.34 5.34
CA GLY A 191 11.26 17.41 6.35
C GLY A 191 11.51 16.91 7.78
N ILE A 192 11.61 15.60 8.01
CA ILE A 192 11.79 15.04 9.35
C ILE A 192 13.26 15.08 9.74
N ARG A 193 13.53 15.61 10.93
CA ARG A 193 14.83 15.54 11.57
C ARG A 193 14.99 14.14 12.18
N PRO A 194 16.05 13.37 11.87
CA PRO A 194 16.26 12.08 12.52
C PRO A 194 16.36 12.27 14.05
N PHE A 195 15.64 11.43 14.81
CA PHE A 195 15.70 11.44 16.28
C PHE A 195 17.13 11.17 16.78
N TYR A 196 17.82 10.24 16.11
CA TYR A 196 19.23 9.94 16.31
C TYR A 196 20.08 10.78 15.34
N ALA A 197 20.38 12.02 15.74
CA ALA A 197 21.16 12.96 14.95
C ALA A 197 22.55 12.40 14.56
N TYR A 198 23.16 11.60 15.43
CA TYR A 198 24.54 11.09 15.30
C TYR A 198 24.64 9.57 15.49
N SER A 199 23.83 8.78 14.79
CA SER A 199 24.09 7.34 14.73
C SER A 199 25.30 7.06 13.84
N LEU A 200 26.33 6.45 14.43
CA LEU A 200 27.53 5.94 13.75
C LEU A 200 27.23 4.64 12.98
N ASP A 201 26.08 4.01 13.22
CA ASP A 201 25.63 2.83 12.45
C ASP A 201 25.08 3.18 11.06
N LYS A 202 25.04 4.46 10.70
CA LYS A 202 24.61 4.89 9.36
C LYS A 202 25.61 4.41 8.30
N PRO A 203 25.17 3.98 7.11
CA PRO A 203 26.08 3.69 6.01
C PRO A 203 26.78 4.98 5.55
N VAL A 204 28.02 4.85 5.09
CA VAL A 204 28.85 5.99 4.65
C VAL A 204 28.23 6.72 3.45
N ALA A 205 27.52 6.00 2.58
CA ALA A 205 26.73 6.52 1.46
C ALA A 205 25.48 5.66 1.21
N CYS A 206 24.56 6.11 0.35
CA CYS A 206 23.46 5.24 -0.11
C CYS A 206 24.03 3.95 -0.73
N ASP A 207 23.52 2.81 -0.29
CA ASP A 207 23.91 1.46 -0.72
C ASP A 207 25.35 1.03 -0.36
N ALA A 208 26.03 1.76 0.52
CA ALA A 208 27.34 1.33 1.03
C ALA A 208 27.19 0.26 2.13
N GLU A 209 27.96 -0.83 2.03
CA GLU A 209 28.06 -1.84 3.09
C GLU A 209 28.75 -1.30 4.35
N LYS A 210 29.70 -0.36 4.17
CA LYS A 210 30.47 0.23 5.27
C LYS A 210 29.64 1.20 6.10
N ARG A 211 29.71 1.05 7.42
CA ARG A 211 29.08 1.97 8.40
C ARG A 211 30.03 3.08 8.83
N MET A 212 29.48 4.23 9.24
CA MET A 212 30.25 5.39 9.73
C MET A 212 31.12 5.05 10.95
N ILE A 213 30.72 4.07 11.76
CA ILE A 213 31.47 3.58 12.92
C ILE A 213 32.82 2.98 12.52
N GLU A 214 32.91 2.37 11.33
CA GLU A 214 34.15 1.81 10.80
C GLU A 214 35.16 2.89 10.44
N ASN A 215 34.72 4.15 10.32
CA ASN A 215 35.56 5.31 10.05
C ASN A 215 35.90 6.11 11.31
N VAL A 216 35.49 5.64 12.50
CA VAL A 216 35.84 6.26 13.77
C VAL A 216 37.27 5.85 14.12
N VAL A 217 38.17 6.83 14.21
CA VAL A 217 39.57 6.64 14.60
C VAL A 217 39.81 7.46 15.87
N GLN A 218 40.48 6.87 16.84
CA GLN A 218 40.96 7.58 18.01
C GLN A 218 42.41 7.99 17.77
N ASP A 219 42.70 9.28 17.85
CA ASP A 219 44.05 9.80 17.78
C ASP A 219 44.83 9.34 19.03
N THR A 220 45.92 8.62 18.80
CA THR A 220 46.75 8.01 19.85
C THR A 220 47.55 9.03 20.66
N GLU A 221 47.76 10.25 20.14
CA GLU A 221 48.55 11.29 20.82
C GLU A 221 47.66 12.23 21.66
N THR A 222 46.46 12.55 21.17
CA THR A 222 45.56 13.51 21.80
C THR A 222 44.37 12.85 22.52
N GLY A 223 44.07 11.59 22.20
CA GLY A 223 42.91 10.86 22.70
C GLY A 223 41.59 11.28 22.04
N GLU A 224 41.61 12.20 21.08
CA GLU A 224 40.42 12.72 20.40
C GLU A 224 39.84 11.69 19.42
N ILE A 225 38.50 11.64 19.35
CA ILE A 225 37.77 10.75 18.45
C ILE A 225 37.44 11.52 17.17
N GLN A 226 37.92 11.04 16.02
CA GLN A 226 37.71 11.65 14.70
C GLN A 226 36.98 10.68 13.75
N LEU A 227 36.26 11.23 12.78
CA LEU A 227 35.61 10.49 11.69
C LEU A 227 36.39 10.73 10.39
N TYR A 228 37.06 9.70 9.87
CA TYR A 228 37.78 9.81 8.59
C TYR A 228 36.78 9.76 7.42
N GLY A 229 36.76 10.80 6.56
CA GLY A 229 35.98 10.81 5.32
C GLY A 229 35.00 11.96 5.09
N ARG A 230 35.01 13.03 5.89
CA ARG A 230 34.43 14.32 5.46
C ARG A 230 35.49 15.11 4.66
N ALA A 231 35.42 15.01 3.34
CA ALA A 231 35.85 16.10 2.47
C ALA A 231 34.67 17.05 2.24
#